data_AF-A0A9X8H3U3-F1
#
_entry.id   AF-A0A9X8H3U3-F1
#
_cell.length_a   1.000
_cell.length_b   1.000
_cell.length_c   1.000
_cell.angle_alpha   90.00
_cell.angle_beta   90.00
_cell.angle_gamma   90.00
#
_symmetry.space_group_name_H-M   'P 1'
#
loop_
_entity.id
_entity.type
_entity.pdbx_description
1 polymer ?
#
loop_
_entity_poly.entity_id
_entity_poly.type
_entity_poly.pdbx_seq_one_letter_code
_entity_poly.pdbx_strand_id
1 'polypeptide(L)'
;MERWAEVASGLNTADEFRRTDIDAKKACNRFILLLDAHRKANNQSQQASGVAEDVGEKVVLLDDLLAAYDDVKGTEARRAEANRHAAEQMEAMGSQIRAEALESLGKRKRDKDGDDTVT
;
A
#
# COMPACT_ATOMS: atom_id res chain seq x y z
N MET A 1 4.74 16.10 -0.13
CA MET A 1 6.10 16.66 -0.01
C MET A 1 6.17 17.81 0.99
N GLU A 2 5.11 18.60 1.14
CA GLU A 2 5.02 19.73 2.08
C GLU A 2 5.42 19.40 3.53
N ARG A 3 4.86 18.34 4.13
CA ARG A 3 5.24 17.89 5.49
C ARG A 3 6.73 17.55 5.61
N TRP A 4 7.33 16.99 4.57
CA TRP A 4 8.77 16.73 4.54
C TRP A 4 9.60 18.00 4.39
N ALA A 5 9.04 19.07 3.82
CA ALA A 5 9.68 20.38 3.79
C ALA A 5 9.71 21.03 5.19
N GLU A 6 8.65 20.85 5.99
CA GLU A 6 8.64 21.26 7.40
C GLU A 6 9.74 20.53 8.19
N VAL A 7 9.84 19.20 8.03
CA VAL A 7 10.90 18.41 8.67
C VAL A 7 12.28 18.86 8.21
N ALA A 8 12.47 19.04 6.90
CA ALA A 8 13.74 19.51 6.35
C ALA A 8 14.12 20.91 6.89
N SER A 9 13.16 21.82 7.00
CA SER A 9 13.36 23.13 7.61
C SER A 9 13.82 23.00 9.06
N GLY A 10 13.11 22.21 9.87
CA GLY A 10 13.47 21.97 11.27
C GLY A 10 14.88 21.38 11.43
N LEU A 11 15.25 20.42 10.58
CA LEU A 11 16.59 19.83 10.56
C LEU A 11 17.67 20.85 10.21
N ASN A 12 17.44 21.73 9.24
CA ASN A 12 18.42 22.74 8.85
C ASN A 12 18.55 23.86 9.91
N THR A 13 17.55 24.07 10.76
CA THR A 13 17.57 25.08 11.84
C THR A 13 18.08 24.55 13.18
N ALA A 14 18.25 23.23 13.33
CA ALA A 14 18.70 22.64 14.58
C ALA A 14 20.22 22.73 14.71
N ASP A 15 20.72 23.47 15.70
CA ASP A 15 22.16 23.69 15.91
C ASP A 15 22.96 22.39 16.12
N GLU A 16 22.33 21.39 16.72
CA GLU A 16 22.92 20.06 16.94
C GLU A 16 23.05 19.25 15.65
N PHE A 17 22.30 19.63 14.61
CA PHE A 17 22.24 18.92 13.35
C PHE A 17 23.18 19.54 12.31
N ARG A 18 24.40 19.00 12.26
CA ARG A 18 25.52 19.56 11.46
C ARG A 18 25.35 19.47 9.94
N ARG A 19 24.37 18.74 9.42
CA ARG A 19 24.17 18.61 7.98
C ARG A 19 23.28 19.73 7.47
N THR A 20 23.82 20.58 6.62
CA THR A 20 23.10 21.62 5.91
C THR A 20 22.50 21.10 4.60
N ASP A 21 21.63 21.90 3.99
CA ASP A 21 21.07 21.67 2.64
C ASP A 21 20.25 20.38 2.52
N ILE A 22 19.56 20.02 3.61
CA ILE A 22 18.54 18.97 3.56
C ILE A 22 17.29 19.54 2.91
N ASP A 23 16.90 18.95 1.79
CA ASP A 23 15.60 19.19 1.17
C ASP A 23 14.59 18.12 1.60
N ALA A 24 13.31 18.36 1.30
CA ALA A 24 12.22 17.46 1.65
C ALA A 24 12.44 16.03 1.11
N LYS A 25 13.05 15.87 -0.06
CA LYS A 25 13.29 14.56 -0.68
C LYS A 25 14.41 13.82 0.05
N LYS A 26 15.50 14.52 0.40
CA LYS A 26 16.59 13.98 1.20
C LYS A 26 16.11 13.56 2.59
N ALA A 27 15.29 14.40 3.25
CA ALA A 27 14.71 14.08 4.55
C ALA A 27 13.88 12.79 4.49
N CYS A 28 12.96 12.71 3.54
CA CYS A 28 12.12 11.52 3.32
C CYS A 28 12.97 10.26 3.05
N ASN A 29 13.90 10.34 2.09
CA ASN A 29 14.76 9.21 1.74
C ASN A 29 15.60 8.75 2.93
N ARG A 30 16.12 9.70 3.72
CA ARG A 30 16.94 9.37 4.89
C ARG A 30 16.12 8.72 5.99
N PHE A 31 14.88 9.16 6.19
CA PHE A 31 13.95 8.53 7.12
C PHE A 31 13.64 7.08 6.72
N ILE A 32 13.34 6.81 5.45
CA ILE A 32 13.11 5.45 4.96
C ILE A 32 14.33 4.55 5.21
N LEU A 33 15.53 5.02 4.84
CA LEU A 33 16.77 4.28 5.09
C LEU A 33 17.01 4.01 6.58
N LEU A 34 16.59 4.94 7.46
CA LEU A 34 16.70 4.79 8.90
C LEU A 34 15.76 3.69 9.42
N LEU A 35 14.51 3.67 8.97
CA LEU A 35 13.55 2.62 9.31
C LEU A 35 13.99 1.24 8.78
N ASP A 36 14.50 1.16 7.54
CA ASP A 36 14.99 -0.09 6.97
C ASP A 36 16.18 -0.66 7.76
N ALA A 37 17.13 0.23 8.12
CA ALA A 37 18.27 -0.16 8.94
C ALA A 37 17.85 -0.63 10.33
N HIS A 38 16.87 0.05 10.95
CA HIS A 38 16.33 -0.32 12.26
C HIS A 38 15.62 -1.67 12.21
N ARG A 39 14.76 -1.90 11.21
CA ARG A 39 14.10 -3.19 11.00
C ARG A 39 15.12 -4.33 10.86
N LYS A 40 16.18 -4.11 10.09
CA LYS A 40 17.26 -5.10 9.94
C LYS A 40 17.95 -5.38 11.27
N ALA A 41 18.25 -4.34 12.05
CA ALA A 41 18.86 -4.47 13.36
C ALA A 41 17.96 -5.24 14.34
N ASN A 42 16.67 -4.94 14.38
CA ASN A 42 15.71 -5.64 15.25
C ASN A 42 15.61 -7.13 14.88
N ASN A 43 15.53 -7.46 13.58
CA ASN A 43 15.53 -8.86 13.13
C ASN A 43 16.81 -9.61 13.51
N GLN A 44 17.96 -8.93 13.48
CA GLN A 44 19.24 -9.51 13.89
C GLN A 44 19.32 -9.71 15.42
N SER A 45 18.85 -8.74 16.21
CA SER A 45 18.75 -8.87 17.68
C SER A 45 17.81 -10.01 18.07
N GLN A 46 16.62 -10.11 17.46
CA GLN A 46 15.68 -11.21 17.70
C GLN A 46 16.30 -12.60 17.43
N GLN A 47 17.16 -12.73 16.41
CA GLN A 47 17.86 -13.98 16.10
C GLN A 47 18.99 -14.30 17.09
N ALA A 48 19.58 -13.28 17.71
CA ALA A 48 20.67 -13.40 18.68
C ALA A 48 20.20 -13.40 20.15
N SER A 49 18.89 -13.21 20.38
CA SER A 49 18.33 -12.93 21.70
C SER A 49 18.46 -14.11 22.67
N GLY A 50 19.09 -13.83 23.81
CA GLY A 50 19.25 -14.76 24.94
C GLY A 50 19.76 -14.10 26.23
N VAL A 51 19.92 -12.78 26.24
CA VAL A 51 20.42 -11.97 27.36
C VAL A 51 19.61 -10.67 27.41
N ALA A 52 19.47 -10.07 28.60
CA ALA A 52 18.82 -8.77 28.76
C ALA A 52 19.59 -7.68 28.00
N GLU A 53 18.93 -7.03 27.03
CA GLU A 53 19.47 -5.89 26.28
C GLU A 53 18.98 -4.59 26.92
N ASP A 54 19.90 -3.63 27.10
CA ASP A 54 19.55 -2.27 27.49
C ASP A 54 19.05 -1.51 26.26
N VAL A 55 17.78 -1.13 26.27
CA VAL A 55 17.11 -0.48 25.13
C VAL A 55 17.10 1.02 25.37
N GLY A 56 17.98 1.73 24.66
CA GLY A 56 18.04 3.19 24.74
C GLY A 56 16.83 3.89 24.11
N GLU A 57 16.54 5.12 24.55
CA GLU A 57 15.39 5.93 24.11
C GLU A 57 15.26 6.06 22.58
N LYS A 58 16.39 6.14 21.86
CA LYS A 58 16.41 6.17 20.39
C LYS A 58 15.80 4.91 19.77
N VAL A 59 16.07 3.75 20.35
CA VAL A 59 15.57 2.45 19.85
C VAL A 59 14.05 2.42 20.03
N VAL A 60 13.57 2.82 21.22
CA VAL A 60 12.13 2.93 21.51
C VAL A 60 11.43 3.87 20.52
N LEU A 61 12.00 5.07 20.28
CA LEU A 61 11.44 6.00 19.31
C LEU A 61 11.40 5.41 17.88
N LEU A 62 12.42 4.66 17.49
CA LEU A 62 12.46 4.01 16.17
C LEU A 62 11.46 2.86 16.06
N ASP A 63 11.20 2.13 17.14
CA ASP A 63 10.15 1.11 17.19
C ASP A 63 8.76 1.75 17.01
N ASP A 64 8.47 2.83 17.74
CA ASP A 64 7.20 3.56 17.64
C ASP A 64 6.99 4.12 16.22
N LEU A 65 8.04 4.72 15.64
CA LEU A 65 7.98 5.26 14.28
C LEU A 65 7.80 4.16 13.23
N LEU A 66 8.46 3.00 13.41
CA LEU A 66 8.32 1.86 12.51
C LEU A 66 6.90 1.29 12.56
N ALA A 67 6.36 1.10 13.77
CA ALA A 67 4.99 0.62 13.97
C ALA A 67 3.96 1.55 13.30
N ALA A 68 4.05 2.86 13.56
CA ALA A 68 3.16 3.84 12.93
C ALA A 68 3.28 3.85 11.39
N TYR A 69 4.50 3.69 10.86
CA TYR A 69 4.73 3.60 9.42
C TYR A 69 4.08 2.37 8.81
N ASP A 70 4.27 1.20 9.43
CA ASP A 70 3.73 -0.07 8.94
C ASP A 70 2.21 -0.12 9.03
N ASP A 71 1.60 0.47 10.06
CA ASP A 71 0.16 0.60 10.18
C ASP A 71 -0.43 1.39 9.02
N VAL A 72 0.16 2.54 8.68
CA VAL A 72 -0.26 3.36 7.53
C VAL A 72 -0.06 2.60 6.22
N LYS A 73 1.05 1.88 6.05
CA LYS A 73 1.25 1.06 4.84
C LYS A 73 0.25 -0.09 4.73
N GLY A 74 -0.08 -0.73 5.85
CA GLY A 74 -1.04 -1.81 5.93
C GLY A 74 -2.48 -1.35 5.67
N THR A 75 -2.87 -0.17 6.14
CA THR A 75 -4.20 0.41 5.83
C THR A 75 -4.32 0.75 4.34
N GLU A 76 -3.30 1.40 3.76
CA GLU A 76 -3.27 1.72 2.33
C GLU A 76 -3.28 0.46 1.45
N ALA A 77 -2.51 -0.57 1.82
CA ALA A 77 -2.50 -1.85 1.10
C ALA A 77 -3.86 -2.55 1.13
N ARG A 78 -4.52 -2.59 2.30
CA ARG A 78 -5.88 -3.16 2.44
C ARG A 78 -6.90 -2.39 1.61
N ARG A 79 -6.81 -1.06 1.58
CA ARG A 79 -7.68 -0.22 0.75
C ARG A 79 -7.48 -0.48 -0.74
N ALA A 80 -6.22 -0.59 -1.18
CA ALA A 80 -5.89 -0.92 -2.56
C ALA A 80 -6.45 -2.31 -2.94
N GLU A 81 -6.32 -3.30 -2.06
CA GLU A 81 -6.87 -4.64 -2.27
C GLU A 81 -8.39 -4.65 -2.35
N ALA A 82 -9.07 -3.97 -1.43
CA ALA A 82 -10.53 -3.85 -1.47
C ALA A 82 -11.02 -3.22 -2.77
N ASN A 83 -10.32 -2.19 -3.26
CA ASN A 83 -10.64 -1.56 -4.54
C ASN A 83 -10.42 -2.50 -5.74
N ARG A 84 -9.35 -3.30 -5.73
CA ARG A 84 -9.10 -4.32 -6.77
C ARG A 84 -10.24 -5.35 -6.80
N HIS A 85 -10.55 -5.93 -5.65
CA HIS A 85 -11.59 -6.94 -5.55
C HIS A 85 -12.99 -6.41 -5.93
N ALA A 86 -13.29 -5.14 -5.65
CA ALA A 86 -14.53 -4.50 -6.10
C ALA A 86 -14.56 -4.31 -7.62
N ALA A 87 -13.43 -3.94 -8.24
CA ALA A 87 -13.33 -3.80 -9.69
C ALA A 87 -13.50 -5.16 -10.40
N GLU A 88 -12.86 -6.21 -9.88
CA GLU A 88 -12.98 -7.59 -10.39
C GLU A 88 -14.43 -8.09 -10.30
N GLN A 89 -15.12 -7.86 -9.19
CA GLN A 89 -16.54 -8.20 -9.06
C GLN A 89 -17.42 -7.46 -10.07
N MET A 90 -17.16 -6.17 -10.28
CA MET A 90 -17.92 -5.37 -11.26
C MET A 90 -17.69 -5.87 -12.68
N GLU A 91 -16.44 -6.24 -13.02
CA GLU A 91 -16.10 -6.85 -14.31
C GLU A 91 -16.79 -8.21 -14.49
N ALA A 92 -16.76 -9.06 -13.46
CA ALA A 92 -17.41 -10.37 -13.48
C ALA A 92 -18.93 -10.26 -13.70
N MET A 93 -19.61 -9.37 -12.98
CA MET A 93 -21.03 -9.09 -13.18
C MET A 93 -21.31 -8.57 -14.60
N GLY A 94 -20.50 -7.63 -15.09
CA GLY A 94 -20.64 -7.13 -16.46
C GLY A 94 -20.46 -8.21 -17.52
N SER A 95 -19.56 -9.17 -17.29
CA SER A 95 -19.34 -10.31 -18.18
C SER A 95 -20.57 -11.23 -18.22
N GLN A 96 -21.15 -11.54 -17.06
CA GLN A 96 -22.37 -12.34 -16.95
C GLN A 96 -23.54 -11.70 -17.70
N ILE A 97 -23.78 -10.40 -17.50
CA ILE A 97 -24.85 -9.67 -18.20
C ILE A 97 -24.67 -9.73 -19.72
N ARG A 98 -23.43 -9.55 -20.21
CA ARG A 98 -23.14 -9.65 -21.66
C ARG A 98 -23.39 -11.06 -22.19
N ALA A 99 -22.98 -12.09 -21.45
CA ALA A 99 -23.21 -13.49 -21.84
C ALA A 99 -24.71 -13.82 -21.93
N GLU A 100 -25.49 -13.42 -20.93
CA GLU A 100 -26.94 -13.64 -20.89
C GLU A 100 -27.68 -12.90 -22.02
N ALA A 101 -27.25 -11.66 -22.33
CA ALA A 101 -27.81 -10.90 -23.45
C ALA A 101 -27.56 -11.59 -24.80
N LEU A 102 -26.34 -12.11 -25.03
CA LEU A 102 -26.00 -12.87 -26.24
C LEU A 102 -26.83 -14.14 -26.38
N GLU A 103 -27.01 -14.89 -25.29
CA GLU A 103 -27.84 -16.09 -25.29
C GLU A 103 -29.32 -15.76 -25.61
N SER A 104 -29.86 -14.71 -25.00
CA SER A 104 -31.23 -14.24 -25.23
C SER A 104 -31.47 -13.73 -26.67
N LEU A 105 -30.47 -13.08 -27.27
CA LEU A 105 -30.48 -12.73 -28.70
C LEU A 105 -30.49 -13.97 -29.61
N GLY A 106 -29.70 -14.99 -29.29
CA GLY A 106 -29.66 -16.25 -30.03
C GLY A 106 -30.93 -17.09 -29.91
N LYS A 107 -31.69 -16.98 -28.81
CA LYS A 107 -33.02 -17.58 -28.65
C LYS A 107 -34.05 -16.91 -29.58
N ARG A 108 -34.12 -15.58 -29.57
CA ARG A 108 -35.03 -14.81 -30.46
C ARG A 108 -34.77 -15.03 -31.94
N LYS A 109 -33.54 -15.31 -32.37
CA LYS A 109 -33.22 -15.61 -33.77
C LYS A 109 -33.71 -17.00 -34.20
N ARG A 110 -33.62 -18.00 -33.32
CA ARG A 110 -34.12 -19.36 -33.58
C ARG A 110 -35.64 -19.44 -33.63
N ASP A 111 -36.34 -18.71 -32.76
CA ASP A 111 -37.81 -18.64 -32.80
C ASP A 111 -38.32 -17.96 -34.08
N LYS A 112 -37.52 -17.06 -34.69
CA LYS A 112 -37.85 -16.40 -35.95
C LYS A 112 -37.63 -17.27 -37.19
N ASP A 113 -36.61 -18.14 -37.17
CA ASP A 113 -36.33 -19.06 -38.28
C ASP A 113 -37.18 -20.34 -38.22
N GLY A 114 -37.83 -20.64 -37.09
CA GLY A 114 -38.72 -21.79 -36.89
C GLY A 114 -40.16 -21.61 -37.39
N ASP A 115 -40.59 -20.38 -37.66
CA ASP A 115 -41.96 -20.04 -38.12
C ASP A 115 -42.08 -19.92 -39.65
N ASP A 116 -40.96 -19.96 -40.39
CA ASP A 116 -40.93 -19.90 -41.87
C ASP A 116 -40.97 -21.30 -42.55
N THR A 117 -41.34 -22.36 -41.82
CA THR A 117 -41.49 -23.71 -42.39
C THR A 117 -42.77 -24.43 -41.97
N VAL A 118 -43.93 -23.79 -42.09
CA VAL A 118 -45.21 -24.49 -42.31
C VAL A 118 -46.03 -23.71 -43.35
N THR A 119 -46.11 -24.31 -44.54
CA THR A 119 -47.08 -24.16 -45.66
C THR A 119 -48.07 -23.01 -45.64
#